data_AF-A0A401Z1E6-F1
#
_entry.id   AF-A0A401Z1E6-F1
#
_cell.length_a   1.000
_cell.length_b   1.000
_cell.length_c   1.000
_cell.angle_alpha   90.00
_cell.angle_beta   90.00
_cell.angle_gamma   90.00
#
_symmetry.space_group_name_H-M   'P 1'
#
loop_
_entity.id
_entity.type
_entity.pdbx_description
1 polymer ?
#
loop_
_entity_poly.entity_id
_entity_poly.type
_entity_poly.pdbx_seq_one_letter_code
_entity_poly.pdbx_strand_id
1 'polypeptide(L)' 'MAFVPDEDPDLGPRVHIHSHDEHVIPYEIMHWFMEQVADQVDRCRIGFEQGVPETAE' A
#
# COMPACT_ATOMS: atom_id res chain seq x y z
N MET A 1 -35.10 -10.30 -10.42
CA MET A 1 -33.91 -11.15 -10.21
C MET A 1 -32.77 -10.24 -9.80
N ALA A 2 -32.19 -10.44 -8.63
CA ALA A 2 -30.95 -9.75 -8.24
C ALA A 2 -29.78 -10.59 -8.77
N PHE A 3 -28.91 -9.96 -9.55
CA PHE A 3 -27.68 -10.57 -10.04
C PHE A 3 -26.65 -10.48 -8.91
N VAL A 4 -26.41 -11.59 -8.23
CA VAL A 4 -25.28 -11.70 -7.29
C VAL A 4 -24.08 -12.08 -8.16
N PRO A 5 -23.04 -11.24 -8.26
CA PRO A 5 -21.85 -11.60 -9.02
C PRO A 5 -21.23 -12.87 -8.42
N ASP A 6 -20.74 -13.78 -9.26
CA ASP A 6 -20.01 -15.01 -8.90
C ASP A 6 -18.64 -14.71 -8.26
N GLU A 7 -18.52 -13.60 -7.53
CA GLU A 7 -17.32 -13.29 -6.77
C GLU A 7 -17.26 -14.29 -5.62
N ASP A 8 -16.23 -15.13 -5.65
CA ASP A 8 -16.02 -16.21 -4.69
C ASP A 8 -15.94 -15.59 -3.27
N PRO A 9 -16.84 -15.99 -2.34
CA PRO A 9 -16.95 -15.38 -1.03
C PRO A 9 -15.72 -15.63 -0.14
N ASP A 10 -14.86 -16.58 -0.50
CA ASP A 10 -13.59 -16.83 0.18
C ASP A 10 -12.46 -15.91 -0.32
N LEU A 11 -12.67 -15.16 -1.41
CA LEU A 11 -11.70 -14.18 -1.90
C LEU A 11 -11.68 -12.95 -0.99
N GLY A 12 -10.51 -12.68 -0.40
CA GLY A 12 -10.26 -11.44 0.30
C GLY A 12 -10.28 -10.22 -0.65
N PRO A 13 -10.35 -9.00 -0.10
CA PRO A 13 -10.28 -7.77 -0.89
C PRO A 13 -9.02 -7.74 -1.77
N ARG A 14 -9.13 -7.19 -2.98
CA ARG A 14 -8.00 -6.99 -3.89
C ARG A 14 -7.80 -5.51 -4.18
N VAL A 15 -6.54 -5.08 -4.23
CA VAL A 15 -6.19 -3.70 -4.54
C VAL A 15 -5.71 -3.62 -5.98
N HIS A 16 -6.40 -2.79 -6.76
CA HIS A 16 -6.05 -2.55 -8.15
C HIS A 16 -5.20 -1.27 -8.26
N ILE A 17 -4.02 -1.41 -8.83
CA ILE A 17 -3.14 -0.30 -9.19
C ILE A 17 -3.24 -0.13 -10.70
N HIS A 18 -3.95 0.92 -11.11
CA HIS A 18 -4.06 1.29 -12.51
C HIS A 18 -2.77 1.97 -12.96
N SER A 19 -1.81 1.15 -13.43
CA SER A 19 -0.64 1.56 -14.20
C SER A 19 -0.81 1.14 -15.66
N HIS A 20 0.21 1.36 -16.50
CA HIS A 20 0.21 0.84 -17.87
C HIS A 20 0.08 -0.68 -17.93
N ASP A 21 0.55 -1.38 -16.88
CA ASP A 21 0.63 -2.85 -16.80
C ASP A 21 -0.33 -3.45 -15.75
N GLU A 22 -1.41 -2.74 -15.39
CA GLU A 22 -2.46 -3.12 -14.41
C GLU A 22 -2.06 -4.19 -13.37
N HIS A 23 -1.82 -3.77 -12.13
CA HIS A 23 -1.45 -4.70 -11.05
C HIS A 23 -2.61 -4.96 -10.09
N VAL A 24 -2.87 -6.23 -9.81
CA VAL A 24 -3.81 -6.67 -8.77
C VAL A 24 -3.01 -7.25 -7.60
N ILE A 25 -3.08 -6.58 -6.45
CA ILE A 25 -2.32 -6.92 -5.25
C ILE A 25 -3.27 -7.50 -4.19
N PRO A 26 -2.97 -8.66 -3.59
CA PRO A 26 -3.71 -9.17 -2.45
C PRO A 26 -3.67 -8.20 -1.28
N TYR A 27 -4.78 -8.08 -0.54
CA TYR A 27 -4.88 -7.11 0.54
C TYR A 27 -3.85 -7.33 1.65
N GLU A 28 -3.50 -8.57 1.99
CA GLU A 28 -2.47 -8.82 3.02
C GLU A 28 -1.11 -8.23 2.66
N ILE A 29 -0.77 -8.23 1.36
CA ILE A 29 0.48 -7.64 0.87
C ILE A 29 0.43 -6.12 0.97
N MET A 30 -0.71 -5.52 0.57
CA MET A 30 -0.90 -4.07 0.72
C MET A 30 -0.85 -3.65 2.20
N HIS A 31 -1.49 -4.40 3.09
CA HIS A 31 -1.49 -4.13 4.52
C HIS A 31 -0.07 -4.14 5.09
N TRP A 32 0.68 -5.23 4.84
CA TRP A 32 2.07 -5.36 5.27
C TRP A 32 2.95 -4.21 4.72
N PHE A 33 2.75 -3.84 3.45
CA PHE A 33 3.50 -2.75 2.83
C PHE A 33 3.22 -1.41 3.52
N MET A 34 1.96 -1.12 3.84
CA MET A 34 1.57 0.12 4.52
C MET A 34 2.17 0.23 5.93
N GLU A 35 2.35 -0.90 6.63
CA GLU A 35 3.05 -0.91 7.92
C GLU A 35 4.52 -0.50 7.78
N GLN A 36 5.21 -0.97 6.74
CA GLN A 36 6.58 -0.56 6.43
C GLN A 36 6.66 0.93 6.04
N VAL A 37 5.70 1.41 5.24
CA VAL A 37 5.63 2.84 4.86
C VAL A 37 5.43 3.72 6.09
N ALA A 38 4.57 3.33 7.03
CA ALA A 38 4.34 4.09 8.26
C ALA A 38 5.63 4.23 9.10
N ASP A 39 6.39 3.14 9.26
CA ASP A 39 7.68 3.15 9.96
C ASP A 39 8.70 4.06 9.23
N GLN A 40 8.78 4.00 7.90
CA GLN A 40 9.68 4.87 7.14
C GLN A 40 9.30 6.35 7.23
N VAL A 41 8.00 6.68 7.15
CA VAL A 41 7.53 8.07 7.30
C VAL A 41 7.86 8.60 8.69
N ASP A 42 7.70 7.79 9.74
CA ASP A 42 8.05 8.19 11.09
C ASP A 42 9.55 8.48 11.23
N ARG A 43 10.41 7.59 10.74
CA ARG A 43 11.88 7.78 10.74
C ARG A 43 12.30 9.02 9.95
N CYS A 44 11.69 9.21 8.78
CA CYS A 44 11.95 10.36 7.92
C CYS A 44 11.56 11.67 8.63
N ARG A 45 10.36 11.71 9.22
CA ARG A 45 9.90 12.85 10.02
C ARG A 45 10.88 13.17 11.16
N ILE A 46 11.30 12.17 11.91
CA ILE A 46 12.28 12.34 13.00
C ILE A 46 13.61 12.88 12.46
N GLY A 47 14.09 12.38 11.32
CA GLY A 47 15.32 12.86 10.68
C GLY A 47 15.23 14.33 10.23
N PHE A 48 14.09 14.72 9.65
CA PHE A 48 13.80 16.12 9.30
C PHE A 48 13.73 17.03 10.52
N GLU A 49 13.05 16.61 11.60
CA GLU A 49 12.95 17.36 12.86
C GLU A 49 14.32 17.51 13.56
N GLN A 50 15.19 16.51 13.43
CA GLN A 50 16.55 16.53 13.98
C GLN A 50 17.55 17.32 13.12
N GLY A 51 17.12 17.90 12.00
CA GLY A 51 17.96 18.74 11.15
C GLY A 51 19.07 17.98 10.44
N VAL A 52 18.90 16.68 10.18
CA VAL A 52 19.79 15.97 9.26
C VAL A 52 19.60 16.61 7.88
N PRO A 53 20.62 17.28 7.31
CA PRO A 53 20.47 17.84 5.99
C PRO A 53 20.23 16.70 5.02
N GLU A 54 19.15 16.82 4.25
CA GLU A 54 18.89 16.03 3.07
C GLU A 54 20.09 16.17 2.14
N THR A 55 21.05 15.25 2.21
CA THR A 55 22.02 15.06 1.13
C THR A 55 21.26 14.46 -0.04
N ALA A 56 20.62 15.34 -0.80
CA ALA A 56 20.15 15.05 -2.14
C ALA A 56 21.39 14.84 -3.02
N GLU A 57 21.56 13.62 -3.52
CA GLU A 57 22.45 13.31 -4.65
C GLU A 57 21.87 13.84 -5.97
#